data_AF-A0AAU4I2M4-F1
#
_entry.id   AF-A0AAU4I2M4-F1
#
_cell.length_a   1.000
_cell.length_b   1.000
_cell.length_c   1.000
_cell.angle_alpha   90.00
_cell.angle_beta   90.00
_cell.angle_gamma   90.00
#
_symmetry.space_group_name_H-M   'P 1'
#
loop_
_entity.id
_entity.type
_entity.pdbx_description
1 polymer ?
#
loop_
_entity_poly.entity_id
_entity_poly.type
_entity_poly.pdbx_seq_one_letter_code
_entity_poly.pdbx_strand_id
1 'polypeptide(L)'
;MTRARQRLGWPVMRELFRSVARPLGTDGELFRGLRVLALDGMLLAVPDSAGNNDAFGKSGSHRSPMGYPQARVVAVAECSSHAVLDAAIGGFKDSERIVSDALDARVGAGTLLLADRGLWGLARWHRLTAERTSFTRALHVVRRSVISPSGFSPSAIKRDRRLGLAEIGRSLLPRRRARSAPRKMRSCITGYGSKAPGEPATSRRPPVVVTLNNR
;
A
#
# COMPACT_ATOMS: atom_id res chain seq x y z
N MET A 1 15.46 13.72 14.08
CA MET A 1 15.66 12.29 14.39
C MET A 1 16.30 12.17 15.77
N THR A 2 15.83 11.26 16.64
CA THR A 2 16.26 11.15 18.05
C THR A 2 17.62 10.45 18.17
N ARG A 3 18.56 10.98 18.98
CA ARG A 3 19.96 10.51 19.18
C ARG A 3 20.13 8.98 19.35
N ALA A 4 19.15 8.29 19.93
CA ALA A 4 19.22 6.83 20.13
C ALA A 4 19.27 6.03 18.82
N ARG A 5 18.59 6.50 17.75
CA ARG A 5 18.58 5.80 16.45
C ARG A 5 19.91 5.89 15.70
N GLN A 6 20.71 6.92 15.96
CA GLN A 6 22.05 7.06 15.36
C GLN A 6 23.06 6.06 15.95
N ARG A 7 22.85 5.58 17.19
CA ARG A 7 23.81 4.70 17.88
C ARG A 7 23.70 3.23 17.48
N LEU A 8 22.49 2.74 17.17
CA LEU A 8 22.24 1.31 16.90
C LEU A 8 22.39 0.93 15.42
N GLY A 9 22.21 1.88 14.50
CA GLY A 9 22.25 1.62 13.06
C GLY A 9 21.06 0.79 12.56
N TRP A 10 20.96 0.65 11.23
CA TRP A 10 19.87 -0.08 10.60
C TRP A 10 19.93 -1.62 10.77
N PRO A 11 21.09 -2.29 10.92
CA PRO A 11 21.11 -3.75 11.08
C PRO A 11 20.36 -4.19 12.35
N VAL A 12 20.51 -3.44 13.45
CA VAL A 12 19.78 -3.71 14.70
C VAL A 12 18.27 -3.55 14.50
N MET A 13 17.85 -2.51 13.77
CA MET A 13 16.43 -2.29 13.48
C MET A 13 15.86 -3.42 12.60
N ARG A 14 16.66 -3.97 11.67
CA ARG A 14 16.27 -5.14 10.86
C ARG A 14 16.07 -6.37 11.72
N GLU A 15 17.00 -6.68 12.62
CA GLU A 15 16.87 -7.86 13.48
C GLU A 15 15.73 -7.70 14.49
N LEU A 16 15.54 -6.51 15.04
CA LEU A 16 14.38 -6.21 15.89
C LEU A 16 13.08 -6.42 15.13
N PHE A 17 12.96 -5.88 13.91
CA PHE A 17 11.80 -6.09 13.06
C PHE A 17 11.56 -7.58 12.83
N ARG A 18 12.57 -8.35 12.43
CA ARG A 18 12.45 -9.80 12.21
C ARG A 18 12.00 -10.57 13.46
N SER A 19 12.43 -10.14 14.64
CA SER A 19 12.04 -10.78 15.91
C SER A 19 10.56 -10.56 16.28
N VAL A 20 9.95 -9.45 15.82
CA VAL A 20 8.57 -9.08 16.16
C VAL A 20 7.59 -9.29 15.01
N ALA A 21 8.07 -9.37 13.77
CA ALA A 21 7.28 -9.54 12.56
C ALA A 21 6.75 -10.98 12.46
N ARG A 22 5.61 -11.20 13.10
CA ARG A 22 4.90 -12.48 13.14
C ARG A 22 3.40 -12.27 12.95
N PRO A 23 2.65 -13.28 12.48
CA PRO A 23 1.19 -13.22 12.43
C PRO A 23 0.63 -12.92 13.82
N LEU A 24 -0.36 -12.04 13.87
CA LEU A 24 -1.05 -11.65 15.11
C LEU A 24 -2.54 -12.01 15.07
N GLY A 25 -3.05 -12.36 13.89
CA GLY A 25 -4.42 -12.80 13.68
C GLY A 25 -4.67 -14.20 14.22
N THR A 26 -5.89 -14.40 14.72
CA THR A 26 -6.31 -15.68 15.31
C THR A 26 -6.98 -16.58 14.27
N ASP A 27 -7.14 -17.86 14.57
CA ASP A 27 -7.73 -18.83 13.64
C ASP A 27 -9.20 -18.50 13.28
N GLY A 28 -9.91 -17.75 14.12
CA GLY A 28 -11.25 -17.24 13.84
C GLY A 28 -11.30 -16.17 12.73
N GLU A 29 -10.15 -15.68 12.27
CA GLU A 29 -10.04 -14.66 11.23
C GLU A 29 -9.56 -15.25 9.89
N LEU A 30 -9.39 -16.57 9.81
CA LEU A 30 -9.02 -17.26 8.59
C LEU A 30 -10.17 -17.21 7.58
N PHE A 31 -9.81 -16.96 6.33
CA PHE A 31 -10.74 -17.02 5.23
C PHE A 31 -10.81 -18.45 4.70
N ARG A 32 -11.89 -19.18 4.99
CA ARG A 32 -12.07 -20.59 4.55
C ARG A 32 -10.88 -21.48 4.95
N GLY A 33 -10.32 -21.26 6.14
CA GLY A 33 -9.13 -21.96 6.64
C GLY A 33 -7.80 -21.41 6.13
N LEU A 34 -7.81 -20.38 5.28
CA LEU A 34 -6.60 -19.74 4.74
C LEU A 34 -6.31 -18.40 5.43
N ARG A 35 -5.05 -18.17 5.79
CA ARG A 35 -4.60 -16.88 6.30
C ARG A 35 -4.45 -15.89 5.15
N VAL A 36 -5.18 -14.78 5.20
CA VAL A 36 -5.16 -13.79 4.11
C VAL A 36 -3.98 -12.84 4.29
N LEU A 37 -3.09 -12.83 3.30
CA LEU A 37 -1.92 -11.95 3.24
C LEU A 37 -2.11 -10.95 2.10
N ALA A 38 -1.60 -9.73 2.27
CA ALA A 38 -1.46 -8.74 1.23
C ALA A 38 0.02 -8.47 0.98
N LEU A 39 0.41 -8.47 -0.29
CA LEU A 39 1.71 -8.01 -0.75
C LEU A 39 1.51 -6.70 -1.50
N ASP A 40 2.23 -5.66 -1.09
CA ASP A 40 2.13 -4.34 -1.72
C ASP A 40 3.48 -3.61 -1.67
N GLY A 41 3.71 -2.75 -2.65
CA GLY A 41 4.94 -1.97 -2.78
C GLY A 41 4.71 -0.47 -2.73
N MET A 42 5.69 0.24 -2.20
CA MET A 42 5.70 1.70 -2.10
C MET A 42 7.09 2.26 -2.33
N LEU A 43 7.16 3.52 -2.76
CA LEU A 43 8.41 4.29 -2.84
C LEU A 43 8.48 5.26 -1.66
N LEU A 44 9.57 5.18 -0.90
CA LEU A 44 9.85 6.07 0.22
C LEU A 44 10.99 7.01 -0.13
N ALA A 45 10.78 8.31 0.01
CA ALA A 45 11.87 9.28 -0.02
C ALA A 45 12.79 9.05 1.19
N VAL A 46 14.10 8.96 0.95
CA VAL A 46 15.10 8.80 2.02
C VAL A 46 16.07 9.98 2.02
N PRO A 47 16.75 10.27 3.14
CA PRO A 47 17.65 11.42 3.23
C PRO A 47 18.73 11.42 2.15
N ASP A 48 19.01 12.59 1.57
CA ASP A 48 20.05 12.74 0.57
C ASP A 48 21.44 12.58 1.22
N SER A 49 22.07 11.45 0.96
CA SER A 49 23.42 11.10 1.44
C SER A 49 24.09 10.21 0.41
N ALA A 50 25.42 10.23 0.34
CA ALA A 50 26.17 9.42 -0.63
C ALA A 50 25.78 7.93 -0.55
N GLY A 51 25.68 7.37 0.65
CA GLY A 51 25.29 5.97 0.85
C GLY A 51 23.86 5.64 0.41
N ASN A 52 22.89 6.52 0.67
CA ASN A 52 21.52 6.31 0.20
C ASN A 52 21.39 6.49 -1.32
N ASN A 53 22.20 7.38 -1.91
CA ASN A 53 22.23 7.57 -3.36
C ASN A 53 22.78 6.36 -4.07
N ASP A 54 23.87 5.79 -3.56
CA ASP A 54 24.46 4.55 -4.05
C ASP A 54 23.48 3.37 -3.91
N ALA A 55 22.87 3.21 -2.73
CA ALA A 55 21.97 2.09 -2.46
C ALA A 55 20.62 2.16 -3.19
N PHE A 56 20.03 3.35 -3.34
CA PHE A 56 18.63 3.47 -3.77
C PHE A 56 18.44 4.24 -5.08
N GLY A 57 19.35 5.15 -5.41
CA GLY A 57 19.22 6.02 -6.58
C GLY A 57 18.07 7.03 -6.48
N LYS A 58 18.08 7.98 -7.43
CA LYS A 58 17.12 9.08 -7.55
C LYS A 58 16.17 8.82 -8.72
N SER A 59 14.92 9.25 -8.60
CA SER A 59 13.99 9.30 -9.73
C SER A 59 14.22 10.56 -10.57
N GLY A 60 13.62 10.61 -11.75
CA GLY A 60 13.82 11.69 -12.72
C GLY A 60 14.73 11.27 -13.88
N SER A 61 14.90 12.19 -14.84
CA SER A 61 15.79 11.96 -15.98
C SER A 61 17.25 12.18 -15.56
N HIS A 62 18.20 11.67 -16.35
CA HIS A 62 19.62 11.92 -16.10
C HIS A 62 19.96 13.43 -16.07
N ARG A 63 19.18 14.25 -16.78
CA ARG A 63 19.35 15.71 -16.86
C ARG A 63 18.65 16.46 -15.71
N SER A 64 17.71 15.82 -15.02
CA SER A 64 16.94 16.44 -13.94
C SER A 64 16.55 15.38 -12.90
N PRO A 65 17.53 14.85 -12.15
CA PRO A 65 17.23 13.96 -11.04
C PRO A 65 16.52 14.73 -9.94
N MET A 66 15.56 14.07 -9.29
CA MET A 66 14.90 14.58 -8.10
C MET A 66 15.91 14.85 -6.99
N GLY A 67 15.63 15.79 -6.08
CA GLY A 67 16.58 16.19 -5.05
C GLY A 67 16.99 15.08 -4.06
N TYR A 68 16.22 14.01 -3.95
CA TYR A 68 16.41 12.96 -2.95
C TYR A 68 16.29 11.54 -3.54
N PRO A 69 17.04 10.56 -3.00
CA PRO A 69 16.90 9.17 -3.38
C PRO A 69 15.58 8.55 -2.90
N GLN A 70 15.15 7.48 -3.57
CA GLN A 70 13.91 6.76 -3.25
C GLN A 70 14.14 5.27 -3.07
N ALA A 71 13.83 4.76 -1.89
CA ALA A 71 13.84 3.34 -1.58
C ALA A 71 12.52 2.69 -2.00
N ARG A 72 12.58 1.59 -2.76
CA ARG A 72 11.44 0.75 -3.06
C ARG A 72 11.26 -0.26 -1.94
N VAL A 73 10.15 -0.18 -1.23
CA VAL A 73 9.81 -1.10 -0.15
C VAL A 73 8.62 -1.94 -0.59
N VAL A 74 8.77 -3.26 -0.54
CA VAL A 74 7.67 -4.20 -0.70
C VAL A 74 7.46 -4.90 0.63
N ALA A 75 6.21 -5.02 1.08
CA ALA A 75 5.88 -5.63 2.35
C ALA A 75 4.80 -6.70 2.20
N VAL A 76 4.92 -7.77 2.99
CA VAL A 76 3.84 -8.74 3.23
C VAL A 76 3.18 -8.37 4.55
N ALA A 77 1.87 -8.18 4.53
CA ALA A 77 1.07 -7.90 5.71
C ALA A 77 -0.08 -8.91 5.84
N GLU A 78 -0.40 -9.28 7.06
CA GLU A 78 -1.62 -10.02 7.36
C GLU A 78 -2.84 -9.10 7.28
N CYS A 79 -3.87 -9.50 6.54
CA CYS A 79 -5.04 -8.65 6.33
C CYS A 79 -5.96 -8.52 7.55
N SER A 80 -6.01 -9.51 8.44
CA SER A 80 -6.90 -9.47 9.61
C SER A 80 -6.36 -8.56 10.72
N SER A 81 -5.08 -8.70 11.04
CA SER A 81 -4.42 -7.94 12.11
C SER A 81 -3.71 -6.67 11.64
N HIS A 82 -3.52 -6.51 10.33
CA HIS A 82 -2.65 -5.50 9.71
C HIS A 82 -1.18 -5.59 10.13
N ALA A 83 -0.75 -6.72 10.72
CA ALA A 83 0.64 -6.94 11.08
C ALA A 83 1.51 -7.07 9.82
N VAL A 84 2.58 -6.30 9.74
CA VAL A 84 3.62 -6.49 8.71
C VAL A 84 4.47 -7.69 9.12
N LEU A 85 4.49 -8.71 8.26
CA LEU A 85 5.14 -9.99 8.52
C LEU A 85 6.58 -10.01 8.00
N ASP A 86 6.83 -9.29 6.92
CA ASP A 86 8.18 -9.09 6.38
C ASP A 86 8.20 -7.95 5.36
N ALA A 87 9.39 -7.44 5.07
CA ALA A 87 9.59 -6.39 4.06
C ALA A 87 10.96 -6.51 3.37
N ALA A 88 10.97 -6.27 2.06
CA ALA A 88 12.15 -6.20 1.23
C ALA A 88 12.35 -4.76 0.75
N ILE A 89 13.60 -4.32 0.69
CA ILE A 89 13.97 -2.97 0.30
C ILE A 89 14.94 -3.06 -0.88
N GLY A 90 14.62 -2.38 -1.98
CA GLY A 90 15.48 -2.17 -3.13
C GLY A 90 15.58 -0.69 -3.50
N GLY A 91 16.31 -0.40 -4.56
CA GLY A 91 16.41 0.93 -5.15
C GLY A 91 15.22 1.29 -6.03
N PHE A 92 15.17 2.57 -6.41
CA PHE A 92 14.12 3.13 -7.26
C PHE A 92 13.98 2.38 -8.59
N LYS A 93 15.12 2.06 -9.23
CA LYS A 93 15.19 1.38 -10.53
C LYS A 93 14.92 -0.13 -10.44
N ASP A 94 14.93 -0.69 -9.25
CA ASP A 94 14.66 -2.11 -9.09
C ASP A 94 13.21 -2.40 -9.42
N SER A 95 12.99 -3.52 -10.12
CA SER A 95 11.64 -3.99 -10.38
C SER A 95 11.00 -4.41 -9.06
N GLU A 96 9.83 -3.84 -8.76
CA GLU A 96 9.04 -4.21 -7.59
C GLU A 96 8.78 -5.71 -7.48
N ARG A 97 8.59 -6.36 -8.64
CA ARG A 97 8.46 -7.81 -8.73
C ARG A 97 9.71 -8.53 -8.26
N ILE A 98 10.90 -8.09 -8.67
CA ILE A 98 12.18 -8.69 -8.26
C ILE A 98 12.41 -8.48 -6.76
N VAL A 99 12.18 -7.26 -6.26
CA VAL A 99 12.30 -6.96 -4.83
C VAL A 99 11.38 -7.87 -4.01
N SER A 100 10.18 -8.14 -4.51
CA SER A 100 9.20 -8.97 -3.82
C SER A 100 9.52 -10.47 -3.78
N ASP A 101 10.38 -10.99 -4.67
CA ASP A 101 10.77 -12.40 -4.69
C ASP A 101 11.47 -12.81 -3.37
N ALA A 102 12.15 -11.86 -2.70
CA ALA A 102 12.75 -12.06 -1.38
C ALA A 102 11.73 -12.38 -0.28
N LEU A 103 10.44 -12.17 -0.52
CA LEU A 103 9.35 -12.37 0.43
C LEU A 103 8.56 -13.65 0.19
N ASP A 104 8.91 -14.43 -0.86
CA ASP A 104 8.19 -15.62 -1.25
C ASP A 104 8.15 -16.68 -0.12
N ALA A 105 9.17 -16.72 0.75
CA ALA A 105 9.22 -17.62 1.91
C ALA A 105 8.14 -17.33 2.98
N ARG A 106 7.54 -16.14 2.99
CA ARG A 106 6.40 -15.81 3.86
C ARG A 106 5.07 -16.31 3.31
N VAL A 107 5.06 -16.75 2.07
CA VAL A 107 3.87 -17.19 1.36
C VAL A 107 3.95 -18.71 1.23
N GLY A 108 3.33 -19.41 2.18
CA GLY A 108 3.33 -20.86 2.28
C GLY A 108 1.96 -21.48 2.00
N ALA A 109 1.87 -22.80 2.20
CA ALA A 109 0.58 -23.49 2.26
C ALA A 109 -0.29 -22.91 3.38
N GLY A 110 -1.62 -22.91 3.21
CA GLY A 110 -2.54 -22.36 4.19
C GLY A 110 -2.63 -20.83 4.17
N THR A 111 -2.13 -20.19 3.11
CA THR A 111 -2.21 -18.72 2.95
C THR A 111 -2.88 -18.35 1.62
N LEU A 112 -3.78 -17.37 1.68
CA LEU A 112 -4.34 -16.72 0.50
C LEU A 112 -3.63 -15.38 0.31
N LEU A 113 -2.79 -15.29 -0.71
CA LEU A 113 -2.07 -14.05 -1.00
C LEU A 113 -2.83 -13.16 -2.00
N LEU A 114 -3.06 -11.92 -1.60
CA LEU A 114 -3.56 -10.82 -2.42
C LEU A 114 -2.38 -9.93 -2.82
N ALA A 115 -2.31 -9.53 -4.09
CA ALA A 115 -1.46 -8.41 -4.50
C ALA A 115 -2.00 -7.77 -5.78
N ASP A 116 -1.48 -6.58 -6.07
CA ASP A 116 -1.76 -5.86 -7.30
C ASP A 116 -1.13 -6.55 -8.53
N ARG A 117 -1.65 -6.22 -9.73
CA ARG A 117 -1.13 -6.68 -11.02
C ARG A 117 0.34 -6.37 -11.21
N GLY A 118 0.85 -5.25 -10.67
CA GLY A 118 2.25 -4.85 -10.84
C GLY A 118 3.25 -5.82 -10.18
N LEU A 119 2.80 -6.50 -9.12
CA LEU A 119 3.55 -7.50 -8.37
C LEU A 119 3.35 -8.93 -8.91
N TRP A 120 2.32 -9.11 -9.75
CA TRP A 120 1.89 -10.40 -10.28
C TRP A 120 2.26 -10.63 -11.74
N GLY A 121 3.22 -11.54 -11.96
CA GLY A 121 3.59 -12.08 -13.26
C GLY A 121 3.43 -13.60 -13.35
N LEU A 122 3.26 -14.12 -14.57
CA LEU A 122 3.03 -15.55 -14.85
C LEU A 122 4.12 -16.46 -14.27
N ALA A 123 5.39 -16.07 -14.36
CA ALA A 123 6.51 -16.85 -13.81
C ALA A 123 6.41 -17.00 -12.27
N ARG A 124 5.94 -15.96 -11.57
CA ARG A 124 5.77 -16.01 -10.12
C ARG A 124 4.58 -16.87 -9.71
N TRP A 125 3.55 -16.95 -10.54
CA TRP A 125 2.41 -17.85 -10.34
C TRP A 125 2.82 -19.33 -10.27
N HIS A 126 3.77 -19.76 -11.09
CA HIS A 126 4.23 -21.15 -11.08
C HIS A 126 5.15 -21.47 -9.89
N ARG A 127 5.87 -20.48 -9.35
CA ARG A 127 6.75 -20.67 -8.18
C ARG A 127 5.98 -20.72 -6.85
N LEU A 128 4.79 -20.15 -6.82
CA LEU A 128 4.00 -19.92 -5.63
C LEU A 128 2.74 -20.81 -5.70
N THR A 129 2.57 -21.76 -4.76
CA THR A 129 1.52 -22.81 -4.80
C THR A 129 0.09 -22.31 -5.05
N ALA A 130 -0.75 -23.18 -5.61
CA ALA A 130 -2.07 -22.91 -6.23
C ALA A 130 -3.14 -22.18 -5.37
N GLU A 131 -2.93 -21.98 -4.07
CA GLU A 131 -3.85 -21.29 -3.15
C GLU A 131 -3.78 -19.75 -3.24
N ARG A 132 -3.20 -19.20 -4.31
CA ARG A 132 -2.87 -17.77 -4.41
C ARG A 132 -3.69 -17.13 -5.52
N THR A 133 -4.20 -15.92 -5.28
CA THR A 133 -5.06 -15.23 -6.25
C THR A 133 -4.69 -13.75 -6.33
N SER A 134 -4.30 -13.27 -7.52
CA SER A 134 -4.13 -11.83 -7.71
C SER A 134 -5.44 -11.09 -7.46
N PHE A 135 -5.40 -9.89 -6.87
CA PHE A 135 -6.61 -9.10 -6.63
C PHE A 135 -7.38 -8.89 -7.94
N THR A 136 -6.67 -8.62 -9.04
CA THR A 136 -7.26 -8.49 -10.38
C THR A 136 -7.87 -9.79 -10.89
N ARG A 137 -7.29 -10.96 -10.59
CA ARG A 137 -7.87 -12.26 -11.00
C ARG A 137 -9.06 -12.64 -10.13
N ALA A 138 -9.02 -12.37 -8.82
CA ALA A 138 -10.19 -12.47 -7.96
C ALA A 138 -11.31 -11.57 -8.49
N LEU A 139 -11.00 -10.32 -8.83
CA LEU A 139 -11.93 -9.39 -9.46
C LEU A 139 -12.43 -9.91 -10.81
N HIS A 140 -11.58 -10.48 -11.66
CA HIS A 140 -11.99 -11.04 -12.95
C HIS A 140 -12.85 -12.29 -12.80
N VAL A 141 -12.57 -13.16 -11.83
CA VAL A 141 -13.38 -14.34 -11.52
C VAL A 141 -14.75 -13.90 -11.00
N VAL A 142 -14.79 -13.00 -10.02
CA VAL A 142 -16.03 -12.41 -9.49
C VAL A 142 -16.80 -11.66 -10.59
N ARG A 143 -16.10 -10.91 -11.43
CA ARG A 143 -16.72 -10.21 -12.57
C ARG A 143 -17.29 -11.21 -13.57
N ARG A 144 -16.58 -12.30 -13.89
CA ARG A 144 -17.07 -13.35 -14.80
C ARG A 144 -18.25 -14.10 -14.22
N SER A 145 -18.25 -14.41 -12.92
CA SER A 145 -19.39 -15.06 -12.27
C SER A 145 -20.63 -14.16 -12.25
N VAL A 146 -20.45 -12.84 -12.25
CA VAL A 146 -21.54 -11.85 -12.36
C VAL A 146 -21.98 -11.63 -13.81
N ILE A 147 -21.06 -11.62 -14.79
CA ILE A 147 -21.38 -11.29 -16.19
C ILE A 147 -21.88 -12.51 -16.96
N SER A 148 -21.31 -13.69 -16.72
CA SER A 148 -21.64 -14.92 -17.45
C SER A 148 -23.12 -15.31 -17.41
N PRO A 149 -23.86 -15.13 -16.29
CA PRO A 149 -25.30 -15.39 -16.26
C PRO A 149 -26.14 -14.32 -16.97
N SER A 150 -25.65 -13.08 -17.03
CA SER A 150 -26.45 -11.92 -17.42
C SER A 150 -26.64 -11.72 -18.93
N GLY A 151 -25.87 -12.42 -19.77
CA GLY A 151 -25.66 -12.01 -21.17
C GLY A 151 -25.17 -10.56 -21.23
N PHE A 152 -24.92 -9.98 -22.41
CA PHE A 152 -24.47 -8.58 -22.50
C PHE A 152 -25.58 -7.55 -22.21
N SER A 153 -26.54 -7.85 -21.32
CA SER A 153 -27.65 -6.96 -20.95
C SER A 153 -27.26 -5.98 -19.82
N PRO A 154 -27.24 -4.66 -20.06
CA PRO A 154 -26.85 -3.66 -19.05
C PRO A 154 -27.68 -3.70 -17.77
N SER A 155 -28.97 -4.02 -17.89
CA SER A 155 -29.93 -4.10 -16.78
C SER A 155 -29.70 -5.35 -15.92
N ALA A 156 -29.39 -6.48 -16.58
CA ALA A 156 -29.07 -7.73 -15.90
C ALA A 156 -27.73 -7.65 -15.16
N ILE A 157 -26.71 -7.06 -15.80
CA ILE A 157 -25.39 -6.82 -15.16
C ILE A 157 -25.53 -6.00 -13.87
N LYS A 158 -26.35 -4.93 -13.87
CA LYS A 158 -26.58 -4.11 -12.66
C LYS A 158 -27.22 -4.93 -11.52
N ARG A 159 -28.22 -5.76 -11.85
CA ARG A 159 -28.94 -6.61 -10.89
C ARG A 159 -28.02 -7.69 -10.34
N ASP A 160 -27.34 -8.42 -11.22
CA ASP A 160 -26.51 -9.57 -10.86
C ASP A 160 -25.26 -9.13 -10.12
N ARG A 161 -24.71 -7.94 -10.43
CA ARG A 161 -23.64 -7.33 -9.64
C ARG A 161 -24.11 -7.01 -8.22
N ARG A 162 -25.32 -6.49 -8.07
CA ARG A 162 -25.90 -6.16 -6.74
C ARG A 162 -26.17 -7.44 -5.93
N LEU A 163 -26.71 -8.48 -6.56
CA LEU A 163 -26.96 -9.77 -5.93
C LEU A 163 -25.66 -10.47 -5.55
N GLY A 164 -24.70 -10.54 -6.48
CA GLY A 164 -23.39 -11.12 -6.24
C GLY A 164 -22.62 -10.39 -5.11
N LEU A 165 -22.63 -9.06 -5.08
CA LEU A 165 -22.05 -8.30 -3.96
C LEU A 165 -22.77 -8.57 -2.63
N ALA A 166 -24.09 -8.72 -2.64
CA ALA A 166 -24.88 -9.02 -1.44
C ALA A 166 -24.65 -10.46 -0.96
N GLU A 167 -24.47 -11.41 -1.86
CA GLU A 167 -24.17 -12.81 -1.58
C GLU A 167 -22.74 -12.99 -1.07
N ILE A 168 -21.76 -12.40 -1.76
CA ILE A 168 -20.37 -12.30 -1.31
C ILE A 168 -20.32 -11.61 0.06
N GLY A 169 -21.06 -10.51 0.23
CA GLY A 169 -21.15 -9.79 1.51
C GLY A 169 -21.74 -10.66 2.63
N ARG A 170 -22.71 -11.52 2.34
CA ARG A 170 -23.30 -12.47 3.30
C ARG A 170 -22.38 -13.67 3.60
N SER A 171 -21.58 -14.08 2.62
CA SER A 171 -20.71 -15.27 2.67
C SER A 171 -19.33 -15.00 3.26
N LEU A 172 -18.75 -13.82 3.01
CA LEU A 172 -17.37 -13.51 3.39
C LEU A 172 -17.24 -12.63 4.65
N LEU A 173 -18.28 -11.88 5.01
CA LEU A 173 -18.20 -10.93 6.13
C LEU A 173 -19.07 -11.41 7.30
N PRO A 174 -18.52 -11.64 8.50
CA PRO A 174 -19.35 -11.80 9.69
C PRO A 174 -20.19 -10.54 9.89
N ARG A 175 -21.29 -10.64 10.67
CA ARG A 175 -22.12 -9.48 11.05
C ARG A 175 -21.20 -8.33 11.47
N ARG A 176 -21.21 -7.24 10.69
CA ARG A 176 -20.31 -6.11 10.86
C ARG A 176 -20.46 -5.60 12.30
N ARG A 177 -19.43 -5.78 13.15
CA ARG A 177 -19.35 -5.07 14.43
C ARG A 177 -19.43 -3.58 14.10
N ALA A 178 -20.37 -2.86 14.70
CA ALA A 178 -20.43 -1.42 14.58
C ALA A 178 -19.12 -0.83 15.09
N ARG A 179 -18.24 -0.38 14.18
CA ARG A 179 -17.02 0.33 14.52
C ARG A 179 -17.34 1.83 14.50
N SER A 180 -17.67 2.38 15.66
CA SER A 180 -17.51 3.82 15.91
C SER A 180 -16.08 4.06 16.40
N ALA A 181 -15.13 4.08 15.48
CA ALA A 181 -13.89 4.78 15.77
C ALA A 181 -14.17 6.26 15.50
N PRO A 182 -14.14 7.17 16.50
CA PRO A 182 -14.17 8.59 16.19
C PRO A 182 -13.01 8.84 15.23
N ARG A 183 -13.32 9.32 14.03
CA ARG A 183 -12.31 9.65 13.03
C ARG A 183 -11.45 10.75 13.66
N LYS A 184 -10.27 10.40 14.20
CA LYS A 184 -9.26 11.40 14.54
C LYS A 184 -8.62 11.81 13.23
N MET A 185 -9.33 12.70 12.53
CA MET A 185 -8.76 13.44 11.42
C MET A 185 -7.55 14.17 11.99
N ARG A 186 -6.34 13.70 11.70
CA ARG A 186 -5.20 14.62 11.74
C ARG A 186 -5.52 15.63 10.66
N SER A 187 -5.98 16.81 11.07
CA SER A 187 -5.97 17.94 10.17
C SER A 187 -4.54 18.04 9.65
N CYS A 188 -4.38 18.21 8.34
CA CYS A 188 -3.15 18.78 7.85
C CYS A 188 -2.98 20.06 8.66
N ILE A 189 -1.91 20.15 9.45
CA ILE A 189 -1.47 21.42 10.01
C ILE A 189 -1.01 22.21 8.79
N THR A 190 -1.96 22.84 8.09
CA THR A 190 -1.61 24.03 7.34
C THR A 190 -1.33 25.06 8.44
N GLY A 191 -0.14 25.64 8.44
CA GLY A 191 0.24 26.70 9.38
C GLY A 191 -0.56 28.01 9.19
N TYR A 192 -1.69 27.95 8.49
CA TYR A 192 -2.58 29.07 8.27
C TYR A 192 -3.77 28.90 9.18
N GLY A 193 -3.85 29.76 10.20
CA GLY A 193 -4.98 29.80 11.12
C GLY A 193 -6.30 29.95 10.35
N SER A 194 -7.23 29.04 10.62
CA SER A 194 -8.61 29.16 10.15
C SER A 194 -9.23 30.43 10.74
N LYS A 195 -9.62 31.38 9.89
CA LYS A 195 -10.37 32.59 10.31
C LYS A 195 -11.68 32.17 10.97
N ALA A 196 -11.99 32.76 12.13
CA ALA A 196 -13.28 32.58 12.80
C ALA A 196 -14.42 33.15 11.94
N PRO A 197 -15.62 32.56 11.97
CA PRO A 197 -16.75 33.04 11.19
C PRO A 197 -17.32 34.30 11.87
N GLY A 198 -17.10 35.48 11.30
CA GLY A 198 -17.71 36.70 11.82
C GLY A 198 -17.12 38.05 11.36
N GLU A 199 -15.91 38.11 10.79
CA GLU A 199 -15.33 39.41 10.41
C GLU A 199 -15.24 39.61 8.89
N PRO A 200 -15.79 40.71 8.34
CA PRO A 200 -15.67 41.03 6.92
C PRO A 200 -14.21 41.37 6.57
N ALA A 201 -13.73 40.80 5.46
CA ALA A 201 -12.36 40.99 4.98
C ALA A 201 -12.13 42.42 4.48
N THR A 202 -11.45 43.25 5.27
CA THR A 202 -10.86 44.51 4.82
C THR A 202 -9.35 44.46 5.00
N SER A 203 -8.62 44.25 3.90
CA SER A 203 -7.27 44.79 3.64
C SER A 203 -6.70 44.08 2.42
N ARG A 204 -6.99 44.63 1.23
CA ARG A 204 -6.16 44.43 0.05
C ARG A 204 -4.95 45.34 0.21
N ARG A 205 -3.77 44.80 0.51
CA ARG A 205 -2.53 45.49 0.11
C ARG A 205 -2.35 45.27 -1.40
N PRO A 206 -2.06 46.31 -2.19
CA PRO A 206 -1.87 46.15 -3.62
C PRO A 206 -0.57 45.36 -3.89
N PRO A 207 -0.47 44.69 -5.06
CA PRO A 207 0.68 43.87 -5.40
C PRO A 207 1.93 44.75 -5.59
N VAL A 208 3.05 44.31 -5.01
CA VAL A 208 4.37 44.89 -5.28
C VAL A 208 4.89 44.28 -6.57
N VAL A 209 5.10 45.12 -7.58
CA VAL A 209 5.76 44.76 -8.84
C VAL A 209 7.27 44.86 -8.62
N VAL A 210 7.99 43.75 -8.77
CA VAL A 210 9.47 43.73 -8.77
C VAL A 210 9.92 43.45 -10.20
N THR A 211 10.52 44.45 -10.83
CA THR A 211 11.14 44.33 -12.17
C THR A 211 12.54 43.74 -12.01
N LEU A 212 12.79 42.58 -12.63
CA LEU A 212 14.13 42.01 -12.75
C LEU A 212 14.83 42.62 -13.96
N ASN A 213 15.85 43.45 -13.74
CA ASN A 213 16.76 43.85 -14.81
C ASN A 213 17.81 42.75 -15.00
N ASN A 214 17.81 42.15 -16.19
CA ASN A 214 18.85 41.27 -16.67
C ASN A 214 20.11 42.10 -16.99
N ARG A 215 21.22 41.81 -16.30
CA ARG A 215 22.58 42.01 -16.80
C ARG A 215 23.38 40.76 -16.52
#